data_AF-A0A7N2KV42-F1
#
_entry.id   AF-A0A7N2KV42-F1
#
_cell.length_a   1.000
_cell.length_b   1.000
_cell.length_c   1.000
_cell.angle_alpha   90.00
_cell.angle_beta   90.00
_cell.angle_gamma   90.00
#
_symmetry.space_group_name_H-M   'P 1'
#
loop_
_entity.id
_entity.type
_entity.pdbx_description
1 polymer ?
#
loop_
_entity_poly.entity_id
_entity_poly.type
_entity_poly.pdbx_seq_one_letter_code
_entity_poly.pdbx_strand_id
1 'polypeptide(L)'
;MVLSLTFDLHKLDEKFSYEYRDLLESVKLPGCVPIHGSDFPNHFQDRRNEAYKIFVFSSKRLHVADGIIVDSFMDLEPGAFEDLKKGGKGKPPIYFIGPLIRSVSDCGVDEFECLRWLDKQPNESVLYVSFNSGGTLSNQ
;
A
#
# COMPACT_ATOMS: atom_id res chain seq x y z
N MET A 1 5.59 -4.13 0.70
CA MET A 1 4.94 -4.56 1.98
C MET A 1 3.48 -4.95 1.80
N VAL A 2 2.62 -4.10 1.21
CA VAL A 2 1.17 -4.37 1.06
C VAL A 2 0.90 -5.66 0.28
N LEU A 3 1.60 -5.87 -0.85
CA LEU A 3 1.45 -7.09 -1.65
C LEU A 3 1.78 -8.36 -0.84
N SER A 4 2.82 -8.32 0.00
CA SER A 4 3.18 -9.44 0.89
C SER A 4 2.05 -9.74 1.88
N LEU A 5 1.45 -8.71 2.47
CA LEU A 5 0.28 -8.86 3.34
C LEU A 5 -0.89 -9.47 2.58
N THR A 6 -1.15 -9.04 1.34
CA THR A 6 -2.23 -9.59 0.51
C THR A 6 -2.00 -11.07 0.19
N PHE A 7 -0.77 -11.50 -0.08
CA PHE A 7 -0.45 -12.92 -0.30
C PHE A 7 -0.75 -13.78 0.93
N ASP A 8 -0.44 -13.29 2.13
CA ASP A 8 -0.63 -14.06 3.37
C ASP A 8 -2.00 -13.83 4.03
N LEU A 9 -2.83 -12.92 3.51
CA LEU A 9 -4.12 -12.56 4.10
C LEU A 9 -5.02 -13.77 4.34
N HIS A 10 -5.13 -14.70 3.38
CA HIS A 10 -5.93 -15.91 3.57
C HIS A 10 -5.40 -16.82 4.70
N LYS A 11 -4.07 -16.87 4.90
CA LYS A 11 -3.47 -17.64 6.01
C LYS A 11 -3.71 -16.95 7.33
N LEU A 12 -3.64 -15.61 7.36
CA LEU A 12 -3.96 -14.82 8.54
C LEU A 12 -5.44 -14.96 8.92
N ASP A 13 -6.33 -15.01 7.93
CA ASP A 13 -7.77 -15.24 8.12
C ASP A 13 -8.04 -16.62 8.76
N GLU A 14 -7.37 -17.66 8.28
CA GLU A 14 -7.48 -19.02 8.84
C GLU A 14 -6.83 -19.14 10.23
N LYS A 15 -5.74 -18.40 10.47
CA LYS A 15 -4.98 -18.45 11.73
C LYS A 15 -5.69 -17.75 12.89
N PHE A 16 -6.33 -16.62 12.64
CA PHE A 16 -6.94 -15.78 13.68
C PHE A 16 -8.46 -15.83 13.57
N SER A 17 -9.18 -15.83 14.69
CA SER A 17 -10.65 -15.81 14.72
C SER A 17 -11.26 -14.47 15.13
N TYR A 18 -10.44 -13.52 15.60
CA TYR A 18 -10.83 -12.20 16.08
C TYR A 18 -10.25 -11.07 15.22
N GLU A 19 -10.62 -9.82 15.50
CA GLU A 19 -10.20 -8.66 14.68
C GLU A 19 -8.71 -8.39 14.78
N TYR A 20 -8.08 -7.97 13.68
CA TYR A 20 -6.63 -7.76 13.66
C TYR A 20 -6.18 -6.65 14.60
N ARG A 21 -6.97 -5.58 14.78
CA ARG A 21 -6.67 -4.52 15.76
C ARG A 21 -6.49 -5.01 17.20
N ASP A 22 -7.05 -6.17 17.53
CA ASP A 22 -7.00 -6.75 18.88
C ASP A 22 -5.81 -7.72 19.04
N LEU A 23 -4.97 -7.89 18.01
CA LEU A 23 -3.75 -8.68 18.11
C LEU A 23 -2.76 -8.05 19.10
N LEU A 24 -2.31 -8.84 20.07
CA LEU A 24 -1.29 -8.40 21.04
C LEU A 24 0.11 -8.34 20.44
N GLU A 25 0.39 -9.18 19.44
CA GLU A 25 1.68 -9.26 18.77
C GLU A 25 1.58 -8.77 17.34
N SER A 26 2.62 -8.07 16.88
CA SER A 26 2.73 -7.66 15.48
C SER A 26 2.86 -8.85 14.55
N VAL A 27 2.21 -8.75 13.38
CA VAL A 27 2.34 -9.72 12.30
C VAL A 27 3.70 -9.54 11.62
N LYS A 28 4.46 -10.63 11.54
CA LYS A 28 5.77 -10.68 10.92
C LYS A 28 5.66 -11.27 9.52
N LEU A 29 5.74 -10.41 8.51
CA LEU A 29 5.82 -10.84 7.12
C LEU A 29 7.29 -10.96 6.70
N PRO A 30 7.68 -11.99 5.94
CA PRO A 30 9.04 -12.11 5.42
C PRO A 30 9.51 -10.85 4.69
N GLY A 31 10.71 -10.38 5.03
CA GLY A 31 11.32 -9.20 4.41
C GLY A 31 10.66 -7.85 4.76
N CYS A 32 9.61 -7.83 5.59
CA CYS A 32 8.95 -6.60 6.01
C CYS A 32 9.24 -6.28 7.47
N VAL A 33 9.04 -5.02 7.85
CA VAL A 33 8.96 -4.64 9.26
C VAL A 33 7.72 -5.30 9.90
N PRO A 34 7.75 -5.65 11.21
CA PRO A 34 6.56 -6.13 11.90
C PRO A 34 5.45 -5.08 11.86
N ILE A 35 4.21 -5.52 11.61
CA ILE A 35 3.04 -4.64 11.45
C ILE A 35 2.05 -4.93 12.56
N HIS A 36 1.66 -3.93 13.34
CA HIS A 36 0.58 -4.11 14.31
C HIS A 36 -0.75 -4.26 13.57
N GLY A 37 -1.66 -5.10 14.07
CA GLY A 37 -2.90 -5.36 13.33
C GLY A 37 -3.82 -4.14 13.22
N SER A 38 -3.68 -3.15 14.11
CA SER A 38 -4.34 -1.84 13.99
C SER A 38 -3.88 -1.02 12.78
N ASP A 39 -2.70 -1.31 12.26
CA ASP A 39 -2.07 -0.58 11.15
C ASP A 39 -2.34 -1.27 9.80
N PHE A 40 -3.12 -2.35 9.80
CA PHE A 40 -3.60 -2.96 8.57
C PHE A 40 -4.53 -2.00 7.81
N PRO A 41 -4.65 -2.14 6.47
CA PRO A 41 -5.58 -1.35 5.67
C PRO A 41 -6.98 -1.32 6.29
N ASN A 42 -7.67 -0.18 6.21
CA ASN A 42 -8.99 0.02 6.83
C ASN A 42 -10.00 -1.10 6.50
N HIS A 43 -9.95 -1.61 5.27
CA HIS A 43 -10.82 -2.71 4.83
C HIS A 43 -10.59 -4.03 5.58
N PHE A 44 -9.47 -4.18 6.31
CA PHE A 44 -9.13 -5.38 7.07
C PHE A 44 -9.46 -5.23 8.56
N GLN A 45 -9.89 -4.04 8.99
CA GLN A 45 -10.23 -3.78 10.40
C GLN A 45 -11.61 -4.32 10.79
N ASP A 46 -12.47 -4.64 9.82
CA ASP A 46 -13.75 -5.32 10.06
C ASP A 46 -13.80 -6.58 9.19
N ARG A 47 -13.52 -7.72 9.82
CA ARG A 47 -13.49 -9.02 9.13
C ARG A 47 -14.88 -9.53 8.71
N ARG A 48 -15.95 -8.88 9.15
CA ARG A 48 -17.33 -9.21 8.73
C ARG A 48 -17.73 -8.45 7.46
N ASN A 49 -17.00 -7.39 7.12
CA ASN A 49 -17.24 -6.54 5.97
C ASN A 49 -17.11 -7.31 4.65
N GLU A 50 -17.96 -7.02 3.67
CA GLU A 50 -17.88 -7.64 2.35
C GLU A 50 -16.57 -7.31 1.61
N ALA A 51 -16.04 -6.08 1.80
CA ALA A 51 -14.75 -5.70 1.23
C ALA A 51 -13.63 -6.63 1.72
N TYR A 52 -13.60 -6.94 3.02
CA TYR A 52 -12.63 -7.87 3.59
C TYR A 52 -12.73 -9.26 2.93
N LYS A 53 -13.95 -9.80 2.80
CA LYS A 53 -14.17 -11.11 2.19
C LYS A 53 -13.69 -11.16 0.74
N ILE A 54 -13.88 -10.09 -0.02
CA ILE A 54 -13.35 -9.94 -1.39
C ILE A 54 -11.81 -10.00 -1.39
N PHE A 55 -11.14 -9.34 -0.44
CA PHE A 55 -9.68 -9.39 -0.33
C PHE A 55 -9.17 -10.78 0.07
N VAL A 56 -9.82 -11.48 1.01
CA VAL A 56 -9.46 -12.87 1.36
C VAL A 56 -9.64 -13.80 0.17
N PHE A 57 -10.76 -13.68 -0.54
CA PHE A 57 -11.01 -14.45 -1.77
C PHE A 57 -9.94 -14.18 -2.84
N SER A 58 -9.58 -12.92 -3.05
CA SER A 58 -8.55 -12.51 -4.02
C SER A 58 -7.16 -13.01 -3.61
N SER A 59 -6.83 -12.97 -2.32
CA SER A 59 -5.59 -13.51 -1.75
C SER A 59 -5.38 -14.98 -2.13
N LYS A 60 -6.44 -15.80 -2.03
CA LYS A 60 -6.42 -17.21 -2.44
C LYS A 60 -6.15 -17.41 -3.92
N ARG A 61 -6.34 -16.40 -4.77
CA ARG A 61 -6.24 -16.49 -6.24
C ARG A 61 -5.05 -15.74 -6.84
N LEU A 62 -4.26 -15.02 -6.05
CA LEU A 62 -3.06 -14.34 -6.57
C LEU A 62 -2.08 -15.30 -7.27
N HIS A 63 -2.05 -16.56 -6.85
CA HIS A 63 -1.19 -17.59 -7.42
C HIS A 63 -1.55 -18.00 -8.87
N VAL A 64 -2.76 -17.69 -9.34
CA VAL A 64 -3.20 -18.05 -10.70
C VAL A 64 -2.94 -16.94 -11.73
N ALA A 65 -2.41 -15.80 -11.32
CA ALA A 65 -2.06 -14.72 -12.25
C ALA A 65 -0.84 -15.12 -13.10
N ASP A 66 -0.78 -14.68 -14.36
CA ASP A 66 0.42 -14.85 -15.19
C ASP A 66 1.59 -13.94 -14.73
N GLY A 67 1.25 -12.88 -14.02
CA GLY A 67 2.20 -11.94 -13.44
C GLY A 67 1.49 -10.86 -12.62
N ILE A 68 2.23 -10.24 -11.71
CA ILE A 68 1.74 -9.12 -10.88
C ILE A 68 2.64 -7.92 -11.14
N ILE A 69 2.03 -6.81 -11.52
CA ILE A 69 2.71 -5.54 -11.73
C ILE A 69 2.59 -4.71 -10.46
N VAL A 70 3.70 -4.17 -9.98
CA VAL A 70 3.78 -3.35 -8.78
C VAL A 70 4.43 -2.02 -9.15
N ASP A 71 3.73 -0.93 -8.88
CA ASP A 71 4.28 0.42 -8.96
C ASP A 71 5.13 0.72 -7.72
N SER A 72 6.30 0.09 -7.68
CA SER A 72 7.33 0.22 -6.65
C SER A 72 8.67 -0.18 -7.27
N PHE A 73 9.76 0.00 -6.53
CA PHE A 73 11.13 -0.35 -6.94
C PHE A 73 11.93 -0.91 -5.76
N MET A 74 13.03 -1.61 -6.07
CA MET A 74 13.82 -2.37 -5.09
C MET A 74 14.28 -1.52 -3.90
N ASP A 75 14.87 -0.36 -4.16
CA ASP A 75 15.46 0.47 -3.10
C ASP A 75 14.42 1.07 -2.13
N LEU A 76 13.14 1.14 -2.54
CA LEU A 76 12.04 1.61 -1.70
C LEU A 76 11.61 0.55 -0.68
N GLU A 77 11.58 -0.72 -1.07
CA GLU A 77 11.11 -1.83 -0.24
C GLU A 77 12.05 -3.06 -0.33
N PRO A 78 13.34 -2.94 0.04
CA PRO A 78 14.36 -3.92 -0.32
C PRO A 78 14.11 -5.31 0.27
N GLY A 79 13.70 -5.39 1.53
CA GLY A 79 13.41 -6.69 2.16
C GLY A 79 12.20 -7.39 1.55
N ALA A 80 11.11 -6.65 1.31
CA ALA A 80 9.90 -7.21 0.70
C ALA A 80 10.17 -7.62 -0.75
N PHE A 81 10.93 -6.81 -1.49
CA PHE A 81 11.37 -7.11 -2.84
C PHE A 81 12.13 -8.45 -2.89
N GLU A 82 13.13 -8.63 -2.03
CA GLU A 82 13.92 -9.86 -1.98
C GLU A 82 13.09 -11.10 -1.64
N ASP A 83 12.15 -11.00 -0.68
CA ASP A 83 11.24 -12.11 -0.38
C ASP A 83 10.31 -12.45 -1.55
N LEU A 84 9.69 -11.43 -2.14
CA LEU A 84 8.73 -11.58 -3.24
C LEU A 84 9.42 -12.13 -4.49
N LYS A 85 10.64 -11.67 -4.78
CA LYS A 85 11.45 -12.13 -5.91
C LYS A 85 11.98 -13.55 -5.74
N LYS A 86 12.35 -13.95 -4.51
CA LYS A 86 12.84 -15.31 -4.23
C LYS A 86 11.83 -16.40 -4.60
N GLY A 87 10.54 -16.07 -4.65
CA GLY A 87 9.50 -16.93 -5.22
C GLY A 87 9.34 -18.27 -4.48
N GLY A 88 8.29 -18.40 -3.66
CA GLY A 88 7.85 -19.72 -3.20
C GLY A 88 7.17 -20.50 -4.33
N LYS A 89 7.12 -21.85 -4.23
CA LYS A 89 6.33 -22.69 -5.14
C LYS A 89 4.88 -22.17 -5.20
N GLY A 90 4.51 -21.52 -6.31
CA GLY A 90 3.16 -21.00 -6.56
C GLY A 90 3.00 -19.47 -6.55
N LYS A 91 4.03 -18.65 -6.29
CA LYS A 91 3.91 -17.20 -6.55
C LYS A 91 4.16 -16.92 -8.05
N PRO A 92 3.34 -16.08 -8.71
CA PRO A 92 3.58 -15.70 -10.09
C PRO A 92 4.79 -14.73 -10.19
N PRO A 93 5.34 -14.50 -11.38
CA PRO A 93 6.32 -13.44 -11.60
C PRO A 93 5.82 -12.07 -11.10
N ILE A 94 6.68 -11.33 -10.40
CA ILE A 94 6.36 -10.00 -9.86
C ILE A 94 7.26 -8.98 -10.54
N TYR A 95 6.64 -7.98 -11.17
CA TYR A 95 7.30 -6.93 -11.94
C TYR A 95 7.19 -5.60 -11.23
N PHE A 96 8.31 -5.14 -10.67
CA PHE A 96 8.44 -3.83 -10.05
C PHE A 96 8.83 -2.82 -11.14
N ILE A 97 7.88 -1.97 -11.54
CA ILE A 97 8.03 -1.07 -12.70
C ILE A 97 7.95 0.41 -12.32
N GLY A 98 7.93 0.72 -11.02
CA GLY A 98 7.78 2.08 -10.52
C GLY A 98 9.08 2.88 -10.47
N PRO A 99 8.99 4.19 -10.20
CA PRO A 99 7.75 4.92 -9.94
C PRO A 99 7.05 5.36 -11.24
N LEU A 100 5.79 4.96 -11.43
CA LEU A 100 4.93 5.41 -12.52
C LEU A 100 4.20 6.70 -12.11
N ILE A 101 4.82 7.83 -12.42
CA ILE A 101 4.26 9.16 -12.13
C ILE A 101 3.53 9.73 -13.34
N ARG A 102 2.46 10.50 -13.09
CA ARG A 102 1.74 11.22 -14.15
C ARG A 102 2.61 12.33 -14.74
N SER A 103 2.69 12.44 -16.06
CA SER A 103 3.32 13.58 -16.73
C SER A 103 2.44 14.82 -16.59
N VAL A 104 3.07 15.95 -16.29
CA VAL A 104 2.39 17.25 -16.06
C VAL A 104 2.10 17.97 -17.40
N SER A 105 1.66 17.25 -18.43
CA SER A 105 1.61 17.79 -19.79
C SER A 105 0.32 18.47 -20.22
N ASP A 106 -0.76 18.45 -19.42
CA ASP A 106 -2.07 18.99 -19.83
C ASP A 106 -2.65 20.10 -18.93
N CYS A 107 -1.91 20.55 -17.93
CA CYS A 107 -2.35 21.66 -17.08
C CYS A 107 -1.53 22.91 -17.42
N GLY A 108 -2.16 23.93 -17.98
CA GLY A 108 -1.52 25.21 -18.26
C GLY A 108 -0.81 25.74 -17.01
N VAL A 109 0.53 25.68 -17.03
CA VAL A 109 1.39 25.99 -15.87
C VAL A 109 1.28 27.48 -15.47
N ASP A 110 0.70 28.30 -16.34
CA ASP A 110 0.59 29.76 -16.21
C ASP A 110 -0.60 30.23 -15.35
N GLU A 111 -1.54 29.36 -14.98
CA GLU A 111 -2.81 29.77 -14.34
C GLU A 111 -2.89 29.59 -12.82
N PHE A 112 -1.94 28.93 -12.16
CA PHE A 112 -2.06 28.62 -10.73
C PHE A 112 -1.39 29.68 -9.83
N GLU A 113 -2.21 30.46 -9.12
CA GLU A 113 -1.76 31.46 -8.14
C GLU A 113 -0.79 30.91 -7.08
N CYS A 114 -0.96 29.64 -6.69
CA CYS A 114 -0.10 28.97 -5.72
C CYS A 114 1.33 28.78 -6.22
N LEU A 115 1.55 28.57 -7.52
CA LEU A 115 2.90 28.44 -8.09
C LEU A 115 3.64 29.78 -8.06
N ARG A 116 2.97 30.87 -8.47
CA ARG A 116 3.54 32.23 -8.36
C ARG A 116 3.82 32.64 -6.92
N TRP A 117 3.05 32.14 -5.95
CA TRP A 117 3.34 32.34 -4.54
C TRP A 117 4.56 31.52 -4.08
N LEU A 118 4.66 30.27 -4.55
CA LEU A 118 5.77 29.36 -4.24
C LEU A 118 7.12 29.92 -4.74
N ASP A 119 7.15 30.53 -5.92
CA ASP A 119 8.34 31.17 -6.52
C ASP A 119 8.95 32.28 -5.65
N LYS A 120 8.18 32.86 -4.72
CA LYS A 120 8.63 33.95 -3.84
C LYS A 120 9.17 33.44 -2.50
N GLN A 121 9.05 32.14 -2.22
CA GLN A 121 9.48 31.57 -0.95
C GLN A 121 10.95 31.15 -1.01
N PRO A 122 11.69 31.19 0.11
CA PRO A 122 13.01 30.57 0.19
C PRO A 122 12.97 29.08 -0.17
N ASN A 123 14.11 28.56 -0.63
CA ASN A 123 14.25 27.13 -0.88
C ASN A 123 13.94 26.34 0.40
N GLU A 124 13.20 25.24 0.24
CA GLU A 124 12.89 24.30 1.31
C GLU A 124 12.11 24.90 2.50
N SER A 125 11.44 26.05 2.32
CA SER A 125 10.69 26.72 3.39
C SER A 125 9.19 26.45 3.42
N VAL A 126 8.65 25.74 2.42
CA VAL A 126 7.20 25.52 2.27
C VAL A 126 6.83 24.09 2.63
N LEU A 127 5.84 23.96 3.53
CA LEU A 127 5.19 22.68 3.82
C LEU A 127 3.99 22.48 2.91
N TYR A 128 4.02 21.46 2.06
CA TYR A 128 2.85 21.01 1.31
C TYR A 128 1.98 20.10 2.18
N VAL A 129 0.71 20.47 2.34
CA VAL A 129 -0.29 19.69 3.10
C VAL A 129 -1.40 19.26 2.16
N SER A 130 -1.55 17.95 1.96
CA SER A 130 -2.63 17.36 1.18
C SER A 130 -3.02 15.99 1.73
N PHE A 131 -4.33 15.77 1.87
CA PHE A 131 -4.90 14.51 2.35
C PHE A 131 -5.43 13.63 1.21
N ASN A 132 -5.03 13.94 -0.03
CA ASN A 132 -5.54 13.36 -1.27
C ASN A 132 -7.05 13.56 -1.47
N SER A 133 -7.56 13.09 -2.61
CA SER A 133 -9.00 13.04 -2.87
C SER A 133 -9.69 12.06 -1.92
N GLY A 134 -10.78 12.48 -1.28
CA GLY A 134 -11.57 11.64 -0.36
C GLY A 134 -11.09 11.68 1.11
N GLY A 135 -9.99 12.38 1.41
CA GLY A 135 -9.60 12.67 2.78
C GLY A 135 -10.64 13.56 3.47
N THR A 136 -11.12 13.14 4.63
CA THR A 136 -12.09 13.90 5.45
C THR A 136 -11.51 14.14 6.83
N LEU A 137 -11.66 15.36 7.34
CA LEU A 137 -11.33 15.72 8.72
C LEU A 137 -12.61 16.16 9.42
N SER A 138 -12.78 15.78 10.69
CA SER A 138 -13.87 16.30 11.52
C SER A 138 -13.60 17.76 11.85
N ASN A 139 -14.63 18.60 11.75
CA ASN A 139 -14.60 19.91 12.42
C ASN A 139 -14.67 19.66 13.92
N GLN A 140 -13.78 20.29 14.69
CA GLN A 140 -13.86 20.29 16.16
C GLN A 140 -15.18 20.91 16.63
#